data_AF-A0A291T4V9-F1
#
_entry.id   AF-A0A291T4V9-F1
#
_cell.length_a   1.000
_cell.length_b   1.000
_cell.length_c   1.000
_cell.angle_alpha   90.00
_cell.angle_beta   90.00
_cell.angle_gamma   90.00
#
_symmetry.space_group_name_H-M   'P 1'
#
loop_
_entity.id
_entity.type
_entity.pdbx_description
1 polymer ?
#
loop_
_entity_poly.entity_id
_entity_poly.type
_entity_poly.pdbx_seq_one_letter_code
_entity_poly.pdbx_strand_id
1 'polypeptide(L)'
;MTAIEFDHVRYGSTEPCVKTFQKALIAAGYKIPSGATGKYGDETKSACAKFQRKQGWSGSGADGLPGKETFALLGLKDGGHRSGRVASPVPGHKVTYAYGVRNSSYSSGYHTGDDYAASTGTQVVAVRAGTIAWSNDDGGPYGKWICLRADNGRDYIYCHLSQRGVSKGDKVKAGEKLGKVGATGNVTGPHLHFEDRSRGGGYGNDRKPSW
;
A
#
# COMPACT_ATOMS: atom_id res chain seq x y z
N MET A 1 -6.61 23.17 11.91
CA MET A 1 -7.02 21.94 11.20
C MET A 1 -6.32 20.74 11.81
N THR A 2 -7.07 19.72 12.18
CA THR A 2 -6.54 18.47 12.76
C THR A 2 -5.94 17.61 11.65
N ALA A 3 -4.75 17.05 11.88
CA ALA A 3 -4.07 16.17 10.92
C ALA A 3 -4.51 14.72 11.11
N ILE A 4 -4.89 14.04 10.02
CA ILE A 4 -5.22 12.60 10.02
C ILE A 4 -4.70 11.92 8.76
N GLU A 5 -4.57 10.59 8.79
CA GLU A 5 -4.19 9.77 7.63
C GLU A 5 -5.42 9.48 6.77
N PHE A 6 -5.56 10.19 5.64
CA PHE A 6 -6.75 10.10 4.78
C PHE A 6 -6.99 8.68 4.25
N ASP A 7 -5.93 8.00 3.83
CA ASP A 7 -6.01 6.65 3.23
C ASP A 7 -6.50 5.58 4.22
N HIS A 8 -6.42 5.87 5.52
CA HIS A 8 -6.90 5.01 6.59
C HIS A 8 -8.37 5.26 6.96
N VAL A 9 -8.99 6.35 6.47
CA VAL A 9 -10.41 6.62 6.68
C VAL A 9 -11.24 5.99 5.56
N ARG A 10 -11.43 4.67 5.63
CA ARG A 10 -12.11 3.88 4.59
C ARG A 10 -13.11 2.89 5.17
N TYR A 11 -14.15 2.56 4.42
CA TYR A 11 -15.16 1.58 4.85
C TYR A 11 -14.52 0.25 5.31
N GLY A 12 -14.93 -0.24 6.47
CA GLY A 12 -14.40 -1.44 7.12
C GLY A 12 -13.12 -1.24 7.94
N SER A 13 -12.48 -0.06 7.91
CA SER A 13 -11.31 0.22 8.76
C SER A 13 -11.70 0.44 10.23
N THR A 14 -10.77 0.12 11.14
CA THR A 14 -10.88 0.43 12.57
C THR A 14 -9.58 1.10 13.01
N GLU A 15 -9.56 2.44 13.03
CA GLU A 15 -8.34 3.22 13.20
C GLU A 15 -8.58 4.52 13.99
N PRO A 16 -7.56 5.09 14.67
CA PRO A 16 -7.68 6.38 15.36
C PRO A 16 -8.08 7.54 14.43
N CYS A 17 -7.62 7.55 13.17
CA CYS A 17 -7.98 8.58 12.20
C CYS A 17 -9.47 8.56 11.85
N VAL A 18 -10.10 7.37 11.81
CA VAL A 18 -11.56 7.23 11.64
C VAL A 18 -12.29 7.83 12.83
N LYS A 19 -11.81 7.61 14.06
CA LYS A 19 -12.40 8.21 15.27
C LYS A 19 -12.35 9.74 15.18
N THR A 20 -11.23 10.30 14.72
CA THR A 20 -11.09 11.75 14.51
C THR A 20 -12.01 12.25 13.40
N PHE A 21 -12.15 11.53 12.29
CA PHE A 21 -13.10 11.84 11.21
C PHE A 21 -14.56 11.83 11.71
N GLN A 22 -14.96 10.81 12.46
CA GLN A 22 -16.30 10.72 13.07
C GLN A 22 -16.56 11.89 14.03
N LYS A 23 -15.57 12.27 14.85
CA LYS A 23 -15.67 13.47 15.71
C LYS A 23 -15.88 14.74 14.88
N ALA A 24 -15.20 14.88 13.75
CA ALA A 24 -15.38 16.04 12.87
C ALA A 24 -16.79 16.06 12.25
N LEU A 25 -17.32 14.93 11.79
CA LEU A 25 -18.71 14.82 11.32
C LEU A 25 -19.72 15.18 12.42
N ILE A 26 -19.55 14.65 13.64
CA ILE A 26 -20.42 14.93 14.78
C ILE A 26 -20.36 16.42 15.14
N ALA A 27 -19.17 17.02 15.17
CA ALA A 27 -18.99 18.46 15.42
C ALA A 27 -19.62 19.33 14.32
N ALA A 28 -19.66 18.85 13.07
CA ALA A 28 -20.37 19.48 11.97
C ALA A 28 -21.90 19.23 12.00
N GLY A 29 -22.43 18.56 13.03
CA GLY A 29 -23.86 18.35 13.24
C GLY A 29 -24.42 17.04 12.68
N TYR A 30 -23.58 16.11 12.20
CA TYR A 30 -24.03 14.85 11.61
C TYR A 30 -24.06 13.73 12.64
N LYS A 31 -25.26 13.21 12.93
CA LYS A 31 -25.47 12.16 13.92
C LYS A 31 -24.89 10.82 13.47
N ILE A 32 -24.03 10.26 14.30
CA ILE A 32 -23.56 8.87 14.25
C ILE A 32 -24.06 8.21 15.55
N PRO A 33 -25.08 7.33 15.53
CA PRO A 33 -25.70 6.78 16.74
C PRO A 33 -24.72 6.11 17.70
N SER A 34 -23.77 5.32 17.19
CA SER A 34 -22.71 4.70 18.01
C SER A 34 -21.61 5.65 18.47
N GLY A 35 -21.68 6.93 18.07
CA GLY A 35 -20.64 7.92 18.32
C GLY A 35 -19.34 7.64 17.56
N ALA A 36 -18.26 8.27 18.02
CA ALA A 36 -16.95 8.12 17.40
C ALA A 36 -16.23 6.85 17.87
N THR A 37 -16.63 5.69 17.34
CA THR A 37 -16.07 4.37 17.70
C THR A 37 -14.66 4.13 17.18
N GLY A 38 -14.27 4.78 16.09
CA GLY A 38 -13.06 4.46 15.32
C GLY A 38 -13.27 3.41 14.24
N LYS A 39 -14.46 2.79 14.14
CA LYS A 39 -14.80 1.85 13.08
C LYS A 39 -15.61 2.55 11.98
N TYR A 40 -15.14 2.48 10.74
CA TYR A 40 -15.86 3.04 9.60
C TYR A 40 -16.90 2.02 9.10
N GLY A 41 -18.11 2.09 9.64
CA GLY A 41 -19.26 1.27 9.23
C GLY A 41 -20.37 2.07 8.55
N ASP A 42 -21.54 1.45 8.40
CA ASP A 42 -22.71 2.04 7.72
C ASP A 42 -23.17 3.37 8.33
N GLU A 43 -23.10 3.51 9.65
CA GLU A 43 -23.46 4.76 10.32
C GLU A 43 -22.54 5.92 9.91
N THR A 44 -21.23 5.66 9.84
CA THR A 44 -20.24 6.66 9.43
C THR A 44 -20.39 6.98 7.95
N LYS A 45 -20.60 5.96 7.11
CA LYS A 45 -20.88 6.13 5.67
C LYS A 45 -22.12 6.99 5.45
N SER A 46 -23.22 6.69 6.16
CA SER A 46 -24.48 7.43 6.07
C SER A 46 -24.33 8.90 6.53
N ALA A 47 -23.62 9.15 7.63
CA ALA A 47 -23.33 10.50 8.10
C ALA A 47 -22.48 11.30 7.10
N CYS A 48 -21.43 10.67 6.54
CA CYS A 48 -20.61 11.28 5.49
C CYS A 48 -21.43 11.59 4.24
N ALA A 49 -22.28 10.67 3.78
CA ALA A 49 -23.13 10.90 2.61
C ALA A 49 -24.09 12.08 2.82
N LYS A 50 -24.68 12.23 4.02
CA LYS A 50 -25.50 13.39 4.37
C LYS A 50 -24.71 14.69 4.35
N PHE A 51 -23.48 14.66 4.86
CA PHE A 51 -22.56 15.81 4.80
C PHE A 51 -22.27 16.21 3.35
N GLN A 52 -21.90 15.24 2.51
CA GLN A 52 -21.61 15.47 1.09
C GLN A 52 -22.82 16.06 0.34
N ARG A 53 -24.03 15.53 0.57
CA ARG A 53 -25.26 16.09 -0.02
C ARG A 53 -25.52 17.52 0.41
N LYS A 54 -25.17 17.88 1.65
CA LYS A 54 -25.30 19.26 2.14
C LYS A 54 -24.37 20.23 1.42
N GLN A 55 -23.26 19.75 0.87
CA GLN A 55 -22.36 20.52 -0.01
C GLN A 55 -22.87 20.62 -1.46
N GLY A 56 -24.06 20.08 -1.75
CA GLY A 56 -24.64 20.07 -3.10
C GLY A 56 -24.18 18.89 -3.96
N TRP A 57 -23.42 17.95 -3.41
CA TRP A 57 -22.94 16.79 -4.16
C TRP A 57 -24.06 15.76 -4.36
N SER A 58 -24.03 15.04 -5.48
CA SER A 58 -25.03 14.04 -5.85
C SER A 58 -24.38 12.82 -6.51
N GLY A 59 -25.15 11.74 -6.65
CA GLY A 59 -24.67 10.49 -7.24
C GLY A 59 -23.42 9.94 -6.53
N SER A 60 -22.39 9.61 -7.30
CA SER A 60 -21.09 9.14 -6.80
C SER A 60 -20.34 10.19 -5.98
N GLY A 61 -20.67 11.48 -6.11
CA GLY A 61 -20.12 12.54 -5.28
C GLY A 61 -20.61 12.48 -3.83
N ALA A 62 -21.74 11.82 -3.55
CA ALA A 62 -22.33 11.73 -2.20
C ALA A 62 -22.58 10.29 -1.76
N ASP A 63 -21.57 9.45 -1.96
CA ASP A 63 -21.58 8.01 -1.71
C ASP A 63 -21.22 7.61 -0.27
N GLY A 64 -20.83 8.57 0.56
CA GLY A 64 -20.39 8.36 1.94
C GLY A 64 -18.96 7.86 2.06
N LEU A 65 -18.15 7.94 0.99
CA LEU A 65 -16.72 7.71 1.02
C LEU A 65 -16.01 9.08 1.00
N PRO A 66 -15.16 9.39 1.99
CA PRO A 66 -14.57 10.71 2.08
C PRO A 66 -13.41 10.85 1.10
N GLY A 67 -13.46 11.90 0.27
CA GLY A 67 -12.35 12.35 -0.55
C GLY A 67 -11.60 13.52 0.11
N LYS A 68 -10.53 13.99 -0.54
CA LYS A 68 -9.74 15.16 -0.09
C LYS A 68 -10.61 16.38 0.24
N GLU A 69 -11.62 16.63 -0.58
CA GLU A 69 -12.55 17.74 -0.39
C GLU A 69 -13.44 17.54 0.84
N THR A 70 -13.94 16.32 1.09
CA THR A 70 -14.72 15.99 2.30
C THR A 70 -13.90 16.32 3.55
N PHE A 71 -12.63 15.90 3.58
CA PHE A 71 -11.74 16.17 4.71
C PHE A 71 -11.47 17.66 4.89
N ALA A 72 -11.16 18.37 3.80
CA ALA A 72 -10.89 19.80 3.84
C ALA A 72 -12.08 20.59 4.40
N LEU A 73 -13.31 20.29 3.95
CA LEU A 73 -14.53 20.93 4.44
C LEU A 73 -14.86 20.59 5.90
N LEU A 74 -14.35 19.47 6.42
CA LEU A 74 -14.43 19.10 7.83
C LEU A 74 -13.27 19.66 8.67
N GLY A 75 -12.42 20.54 8.10
CA GLY A 75 -11.27 21.13 8.79
C GLY A 75 -10.16 20.12 9.11
N LEU A 76 -10.13 19.01 8.38
CA LEU A 76 -9.13 17.96 8.47
C LEU A 76 -8.10 18.20 7.36
N LYS A 77 -6.83 18.15 7.74
CA LYS A 77 -5.73 18.15 6.76
C LYS A 77 -5.12 16.76 6.70
N ASP A 78 -4.60 16.43 5.54
CA ASP A 78 -3.80 15.22 5.41
C ASP A 78 -2.57 15.40 6.30
N GLY A 79 -2.45 14.56 7.31
CA GLY A 79 -1.24 14.50 8.12
C GLY A 79 -0.07 13.92 7.35
N GLY A 80 -0.35 13.33 6.18
CA GLY A 80 0.51 12.36 5.53
C GLY A 80 0.67 11.14 6.42
N HIS A 81 0.96 10.01 5.82
CA HIS A 81 1.70 9.02 6.58
C HIS A 81 3.08 9.63 6.90
N ARG A 82 3.44 9.72 8.17
CA ARG A 82 4.87 9.73 8.55
C ARG A 82 5.53 8.38 8.30
N SER A 83 5.07 7.61 7.32
CA SER A 83 5.87 6.54 6.78
C SER A 83 6.90 7.21 5.89
N GLY A 84 8.16 7.12 6.30
CA GLY A 84 9.23 7.40 5.36
C GLY A 84 9.00 6.59 4.08
N ARG A 85 9.58 7.03 2.99
CA ARG A 85 9.93 6.10 1.92
C ARG A 85 11.43 5.92 1.96
N VAL A 86 11.91 4.74 1.62
CA VAL A 86 13.34 4.56 1.37
C VAL A 86 13.65 4.87 -0.09
N ALA A 87 14.89 5.22 -0.39
CA ALA A 87 15.30 5.47 -1.77
C ALA A 87 15.38 4.19 -2.63
N SER A 88 15.51 3.02 -1.99
CA SER A 88 15.64 1.73 -2.66
C SER A 88 15.15 0.58 -1.77
N PRO A 89 14.50 -0.47 -2.33
CA PRO A 89 14.18 -1.70 -1.61
C PRO A 89 15.43 -2.52 -1.21
N VAL A 90 16.58 -2.25 -1.85
CA VAL A 90 17.89 -2.84 -1.53
C VAL A 90 18.87 -1.69 -1.26
N PRO A 91 19.01 -1.24 0.00
CA PRO A 91 19.82 -0.06 0.33
C PRO A 91 21.25 -0.17 -0.22
N GLY A 92 21.72 0.88 -0.91
CA GLY A 92 23.04 0.92 -1.54
C GLY A 92 23.10 0.33 -2.97
N HIS A 93 22.03 -0.30 -3.44
CA HIS A 93 21.96 -0.86 -4.80
C HIS A 93 21.04 -0.05 -5.71
N LYS A 94 21.38 -0.04 -7.00
CA LYS A 94 20.62 0.61 -8.07
C LYS A 94 19.95 -0.45 -8.94
N VAL A 95 18.99 -0.01 -9.75
CA VAL A 95 18.39 -0.84 -10.79
C VAL A 95 19.47 -1.26 -11.79
N THR A 96 19.59 -2.56 -12.01
CA THR A 96 20.51 -3.16 -13.00
C THR A 96 19.79 -3.66 -14.23
N TYR A 97 18.49 -3.98 -14.11
CA TYR A 97 17.65 -4.35 -15.23
C TYR A 97 16.26 -3.74 -15.04
N ALA A 98 15.87 -2.85 -15.95
CA ALA A 98 14.73 -1.98 -15.74
C ALA A 98 13.40 -2.64 -16.09
N TYR A 99 12.33 -2.13 -15.51
CA TYR A 99 10.96 -2.38 -15.93
C TYR A 99 10.75 -2.07 -17.41
N GLY A 100 9.90 -2.87 -18.06
CA GLY A 100 9.42 -2.63 -19.42
C GLY A 100 10.40 -3.07 -20.53
N VAL A 101 11.57 -3.62 -20.19
CA VAL A 101 12.48 -4.20 -21.19
C VAL A 101 11.77 -5.35 -21.89
N ARG A 102 11.61 -5.25 -23.21
CA ARG A 102 10.92 -6.26 -24.02
C ARG A 102 11.80 -7.50 -24.21
N ASN A 103 11.22 -8.66 -23.96
CA ASN A 103 11.85 -9.95 -24.23
C ASN A 103 10.75 -11.00 -24.35
N SER A 104 10.71 -11.71 -25.48
CA SER A 104 9.70 -12.73 -25.79
C SER A 104 9.77 -13.97 -24.89
N SER A 105 10.89 -14.16 -24.18
CA SER A 105 11.02 -15.23 -23.18
C SER A 105 10.24 -14.95 -21.89
N TYR A 106 9.83 -13.71 -21.63
CA TYR A 106 8.95 -13.40 -20.51
C TYR A 106 7.50 -13.69 -20.86
N SER A 107 6.72 -14.21 -19.90
CA SER A 107 5.30 -14.50 -20.12
C SER A 107 4.47 -13.26 -20.48
N SER A 108 4.90 -12.07 -20.04
CA SER A 108 4.27 -10.78 -20.43
C SER A 108 4.82 -10.20 -21.73
N GLY A 109 5.90 -10.78 -22.29
CA GLY A 109 6.68 -10.19 -23.38
C GLY A 109 7.57 -9.01 -22.94
N TYR A 110 7.57 -8.66 -21.65
CA TYR A 110 8.39 -7.62 -21.06
C TYR A 110 8.67 -7.90 -19.58
N HIS A 111 9.65 -7.18 -19.03
CA HIS A 111 10.04 -7.26 -17.63
C HIS A 111 9.10 -6.46 -16.71
N THR A 112 8.39 -7.14 -15.80
CA THR A 112 7.28 -6.61 -14.99
C THR A 112 7.69 -5.81 -13.74
N GLY A 113 8.99 -5.66 -13.51
CA GLY A 113 9.56 -4.99 -12.35
C GLY A 113 10.92 -4.38 -12.62
N ASP A 114 11.55 -3.84 -11.59
CA ASP A 114 12.97 -3.48 -11.62
C ASP A 114 13.78 -4.56 -10.89
N ASP A 115 14.91 -4.95 -11.48
CA ASP A 115 15.87 -5.84 -10.82
C ASP A 115 17.02 -5.05 -10.20
N TYR A 116 17.38 -5.47 -8.99
CA TYR A 116 18.50 -4.93 -8.21
C TYR A 116 19.51 -6.06 -7.98
N ALA A 117 20.55 -6.13 -8.81
CA ALA A 117 21.61 -7.11 -8.61
C ALA A 117 22.34 -6.86 -7.28
N ALA A 118 22.42 -7.90 -6.47
CA ALA A 118 23.06 -7.89 -5.16
C ALA A 118 23.38 -9.32 -4.72
N SER A 119 24.45 -9.50 -3.94
CA SER A 119 24.82 -10.83 -3.45
C SER A 119 23.71 -11.46 -2.60
N THR A 120 23.53 -12.77 -2.71
CA THR A 120 22.64 -13.53 -1.81
C THR A 120 22.91 -13.16 -0.35
N GLY A 121 21.85 -12.90 0.41
CA GLY A 121 21.94 -12.49 1.81
C GLY A 121 21.86 -10.98 2.03
N THR A 122 22.02 -10.16 0.99
CA THR A 122 21.87 -8.70 1.05
C THR A 122 20.48 -8.32 1.57
N GLN A 123 20.39 -7.31 2.41
CA GLN A 123 19.14 -6.91 3.04
C GLN A 123 18.12 -6.36 2.03
N VAL A 124 16.87 -6.82 2.14
CA VAL A 124 15.70 -6.26 1.45
C VAL A 124 14.80 -5.59 2.48
N VAL A 125 14.37 -4.35 2.21
CA VAL A 125 13.57 -3.53 3.13
C VAL A 125 12.25 -3.08 2.52
N ALA A 126 11.29 -2.75 3.38
CA ALA A 126 10.00 -2.22 2.96
C ALA A 126 10.16 -0.82 2.36
N VAL A 127 9.68 -0.63 1.13
CA VAL A 127 9.76 0.68 0.45
C VAL A 127 8.90 1.75 1.12
N ARG A 128 7.81 1.33 1.78
CA ARG A 128 6.83 2.13 2.50
C ARG A 128 6.33 1.38 3.73
N ALA A 129 5.58 2.04 4.61
CA ALA A 129 4.85 1.33 5.64
C ALA A 129 3.63 0.60 5.04
N GLY A 130 3.17 -0.44 5.72
CA GLY A 130 2.01 -1.20 5.29
C GLY A 130 1.81 -2.50 6.04
N THR A 131 0.99 -3.37 5.46
CA THR A 131 0.74 -4.73 5.98
C THR A 131 1.18 -5.76 4.96
N ILE A 132 1.82 -6.83 5.41
CA ILE A 132 2.20 -7.94 4.54
C ILE A 132 0.94 -8.70 4.11
N ALA A 133 0.63 -8.62 2.82
CA ALA A 133 -0.52 -9.30 2.22
C ALA A 133 -0.23 -10.79 1.95
N TRP A 134 1.01 -11.11 1.56
CA TRP A 134 1.49 -12.46 1.28
C TRP A 134 2.97 -12.61 1.60
N SER A 135 3.40 -13.82 2.01
CA SER A 135 4.80 -14.15 2.30
C SER A 135 4.99 -15.67 2.16
N ASN A 136 5.34 -16.16 0.97
CA ASN A 136 5.32 -17.59 0.63
C ASN A 136 6.62 -18.07 -0.02
N ASP A 137 6.96 -19.35 0.20
CA ASP A 137 8.15 -20.00 -0.39
C ASP A 137 7.90 -20.48 -1.82
N ASP A 138 6.66 -20.77 -2.15
CA ASP A 138 6.25 -21.34 -3.42
C ASP A 138 5.53 -20.28 -4.27
N GLY A 139 6.32 -19.43 -4.92
CA GLY A 139 5.85 -18.42 -5.88
C GLY A 139 6.04 -18.81 -7.33
N GLY A 140 6.35 -20.08 -7.63
CA GLY A 140 6.74 -20.53 -8.97
C GLY A 140 7.92 -19.72 -9.51
N PRO A 141 7.79 -19.02 -10.66
CA PRO A 141 8.85 -18.20 -11.24
C PRO A 141 9.40 -17.14 -10.28
N TYR A 142 8.60 -16.60 -9.36
CA TYR A 142 9.07 -15.63 -8.37
C TYR A 142 9.90 -16.24 -7.24
N GLY A 143 9.90 -17.56 -7.08
CA GLY A 143 10.53 -18.25 -5.96
C GLY A 143 9.93 -17.81 -4.63
N LYS A 144 10.76 -17.53 -3.62
CA LYS A 144 10.31 -16.99 -2.34
C LYS A 144 10.00 -15.51 -2.50
N TRP A 145 8.82 -15.11 -2.07
CA TRP A 145 8.34 -13.75 -2.32
C TRP A 145 7.49 -13.17 -1.19
N ILE A 146 7.45 -11.84 -1.14
CA ILE A 146 6.64 -11.05 -0.21
C ILE A 146 5.82 -10.06 -1.00
N CYS A 147 4.58 -9.82 -0.58
CA CYS A 147 3.78 -8.70 -1.03
C CYS A 147 3.44 -7.79 0.14
N LEU A 148 3.85 -6.53 0.03
CA LEU A 148 3.51 -5.45 0.93
C LEU A 148 2.32 -4.68 0.39
N ARG A 149 1.18 -4.75 1.10
CA ARG A 149 0.07 -3.83 0.94
C ARG A 149 0.43 -2.53 1.63
N ALA A 150 0.96 -1.59 0.86
CA ALA A 150 1.43 -0.32 1.38
C ALA A 150 0.27 0.63 1.71
N ASP A 151 0.60 1.60 2.56
CA ASP A 151 -0.30 2.65 3.03
C ASP A 151 -0.84 3.57 1.93
N ASN A 152 -0.09 3.76 0.85
CA ASN A 152 -0.52 4.50 -0.36
C ASN A 152 -1.48 3.70 -1.27
N GLY A 153 -2.01 2.56 -0.79
CA GLY A 153 -2.96 1.75 -1.54
C GLY A 153 -2.35 0.98 -2.72
N ARG A 154 -1.03 0.75 -2.73
CA ARG A 154 -0.32 -0.07 -3.73
C ARG A 154 0.12 -1.41 -3.14
N ASP A 155 0.38 -2.37 -4.03
CA ASP A 155 1.03 -3.62 -3.68
C ASP A 155 2.47 -3.63 -4.22
N TYR A 156 3.44 -3.82 -3.33
CA TYR A 156 4.85 -3.94 -3.70
C TYR A 156 5.31 -5.39 -3.53
N ILE A 157 5.82 -5.98 -4.60
CA ILE A 157 6.20 -7.39 -4.63
C ILE A 157 7.73 -7.49 -4.60
N TYR A 158 8.24 -8.34 -3.72
CA TYR A 158 9.66 -8.62 -3.52
C TYR A 158 9.90 -10.09 -3.80
N CYS A 159 10.60 -10.42 -4.88
CA CYS A 159 10.77 -11.79 -5.37
C CYS A 159 12.21 -12.30 -5.22
N HIS A 160 12.40 -13.58 -5.54
CA HIS A 160 13.68 -14.28 -5.58
C HIS A 160 14.45 -14.31 -4.26
N LEU A 161 13.75 -14.15 -3.14
CA LEU A 161 14.36 -14.01 -1.83
C LEU A 161 15.07 -15.31 -1.41
N SER A 162 16.20 -15.21 -0.72
CA SER A 162 16.79 -16.39 -0.05
C SER A 162 16.07 -16.72 1.25
N GLN A 163 15.62 -15.65 1.93
CA GLN A 163 14.95 -15.70 3.22
C GLN A 163 13.89 -14.61 3.30
N ARG A 164 12.70 -14.97 3.79
CA ARG A 164 11.67 -14.03 4.25
C ARG A 164 11.81 -13.84 5.76
N GLY A 165 11.66 -12.61 6.23
CA GLY A 165 11.75 -12.22 7.64
C GLY A 165 10.42 -11.78 8.25
N VAL A 166 9.33 -11.84 7.48
CA VAL A 166 7.99 -11.41 7.87
C VAL A 166 6.94 -12.41 7.40
N SER A 167 5.78 -12.40 8.07
CA SER A 167 4.63 -13.24 7.80
C SER A 167 3.43 -12.42 7.32
N LYS A 168 2.46 -13.08 6.67
CA LYS A 168 1.19 -12.45 6.30
C LYS A 168 0.50 -11.87 7.55
N GLY A 169 0.06 -10.61 7.45
CA GLY A 169 -0.60 -9.89 8.53
C GLY A 169 0.34 -8.96 9.32
N ASP A 170 1.66 -9.13 9.21
CA ASP A 170 2.62 -8.26 9.90
C ASP A 170 2.48 -6.82 9.42
N LYS A 171 2.54 -5.87 10.36
CA LYS A 171 2.63 -4.44 10.06
C LYS A 171 4.10 -4.04 10.04
N VAL A 172 4.53 -3.37 8.98
CA VAL A 172 5.92 -2.96 8.79
C VAL A 172 6.02 -1.45 8.59
N LYS A 173 7.13 -0.86 9.02
CA LYS A 173 7.51 0.51 8.71
C LYS A 173 8.39 0.55 7.46
N ALA A 174 8.47 1.70 6.80
CA ALA A 174 9.45 1.86 5.72
C ALA A 174 10.88 1.72 6.24
N GLY A 175 11.72 1.06 5.44
CA GLY A 175 13.09 0.69 5.81
C GLY A 175 13.19 -0.51 6.73
N GLU A 176 12.07 -1.04 7.24
CA GLU A 176 12.06 -2.27 8.02
C GLU A 176 12.47 -3.46 7.14
N LYS A 177 13.29 -4.34 7.69
CA LYS A 177 13.81 -5.51 6.98
C LYS A 177 12.68 -6.50 6.71
N LEU A 178 12.46 -6.81 5.43
CA LEU A 178 11.48 -7.81 4.99
C LEU A 178 12.11 -9.17 4.73
N GLY A 179 13.38 -9.19 4.31
CA GLY A 179 14.03 -10.42 3.91
C GLY A 179 15.46 -10.20 3.43
N LYS A 180 15.93 -11.15 2.62
CA LYS A 180 17.25 -11.12 2.02
C LYS A 180 17.18 -11.49 0.55
N VAL A 181 17.98 -10.80 -0.27
CA VAL A 181 18.21 -11.13 -1.68
C VAL A 181 18.63 -12.60 -1.79
N GLY A 182 18.17 -13.27 -2.84
CA GLY A 182 18.54 -14.64 -3.14
C GLY A 182 18.53 -14.89 -4.64
N ALA A 183 18.39 -16.16 -5.00
CA ALA A 183 18.30 -16.63 -6.37
C ALA A 183 17.29 -17.79 -6.49
N THR A 184 16.12 -17.66 -5.86
CA THR A 184 15.07 -18.68 -5.92
C THR A 184 14.07 -18.38 -7.04
N GLY A 185 13.50 -19.41 -7.65
CA GLY A 185 12.58 -19.25 -8.78
C GLY A 185 13.32 -19.28 -10.11
N ASN A 186 12.77 -18.62 -11.12
CA ASN A 186 13.32 -18.60 -12.47
C ASN A 186 14.29 -17.42 -12.64
N VAL A 187 15.56 -17.63 -12.26
CA VAL A 187 16.60 -16.58 -12.27
C VAL A 187 17.93 -17.13 -12.77
N THR A 188 18.77 -16.25 -13.32
CA THR A 188 20.13 -16.58 -13.77
C THR A 188 21.21 -16.25 -12.74
N GLY A 189 20.89 -15.49 -11.71
CA GLY A 189 21.80 -15.13 -10.63
C GLY A 189 21.14 -14.30 -9.53
N PRO A 190 21.85 -13.99 -8.44
CA PRO A 190 21.29 -13.29 -7.29
C PRO A 190 20.86 -11.84 -7.59
N HIS A 191 19.59 -11.54 -7.33
CA HIS A 191 19.02 -10.18 -7.40
C HIS A 191 17.68 -10.12 -6.65
N LEU A 192 17.22 -8.90 -6.36
CA LEU A 192 15.81 -8.67 -6.03
C LEU A 192 15.08 -8.29 -7.31
N HIS A 193 14.02 -9.02 -7.66
CA HIS A 193 13.02 -8.54 -8.60
C HIS A 193 11.91 -7.83 -7.83
N PHE A 194 11.65 -6.56 -8.18
CA PHE A 194 10.77 -5.67 -7.44
C PHE A 194 9.68 -5.10 -8.33
N GLU A 195 8.42 -5.35 -7.97
CA GLU A 195 7.27 -4.84 -8.72
C GLU A 195 6.40 -3.88 -7.92
N ASP A 196 5.69 -3.01 -8.63
CA ASP A 196 4.70 -2.10 -8.10
C ASP A 196 3.37 -2.30 -8.83
N ARG A 197 2.35 -2.76 -8.11
CA ARG A 197 1.03 -3.13 -8.65
C ARG A 197 -0.10 -2.34 -8.02
N SER A 198 -1.22 -2.28 -8.74
CA SER A 198 -2.49 -1.88 -8.14
C SER A 198 -2.86 -2.83 -6.98
N ARG A 199 -3.52 -2.29 -5.96
CA ARG A 199 -3.94 -3.06 -4.79
C ARG A 199 -4.85 -4.23 -5.18
N GLY A 200 -4.46 -5.43 -4.80
CA GLY A 200 -5.17 -6.67 -5.12
C GLY A 200 -5.04 -7.09 -6.58
N GLY A 201 -4.20 -6.41 -7.36
CA GLY A 201 -3.94 -6.70 -8.75
C GLY A 201 -3.12 -8.00 -8.91
N GLY A 202 -3.58 -8.86 -9.80
CA GLY A 202 -2.83 -10.04 -10.25
C GLY A 202 -1.71 -9.66 -11.21
N TYR A 203 -1.05 -10.69 -11.75
CA TYR A 203 -0.06 -10.56 -12.81
C TYR A 203 -0.58 -9.67 -13.97
N GLY A 204 0.27 -8.77 -14.51
CA GLY A 204 -0.09 -7.82 -15.57
C GLY A 204 -0.74 -6.51 -15.10
N ASN A 205 -0.88 -6.29 -13.79
CA ASN A 205 -1.30 -5.00 -13.20
C ASN A 205 -0.12 -4.15 -12.70
N ASP A 206 1.08 -4.48 -13.17
CA ASP A 206 2.32 -3.80 -12.85
C ASP A 206 2.48 -2.47 -13.61
N ARG A 207 3.34 -1.62 -13.06
CA ARG A 207 3.84 -0.40 -13.68
C ARG A 207 5.30 -0.22 -13.31
N LYS A 208 5.95 0.75 -13.95
CA LYS A 208 7.27 1.22 -13.53
C LYS A 208 7.28 1.50 -12.01
N PRO A 209 8.13 0.81 -11.22
CA PRO A 209 8.15 0.96 -9.78
C PRO A 209 8.27 2.40 -9.30
N SER A 210 7.35 2.83 -8.44
CA SER A 210 7.43 4.12 -7.75
C SER A 210 6.65 4.12 -6.42
N TRP A 211 7.16 4.83 -5.42
CA TRP A 211 6.62 4.79 -4.06
C TRP A 211 6.86 6.07 -3.24
#